data_AF-A0A6N3FNX6-F1
#
_entry.id   AF-A0A6N3FNX6-F1
#
_cell.length_a   1.000
_cell.length_b   1.000
_cell.length_c   1.000
_cell.angle_alpha   90.00
_cell.angle_beta   90.00
_cell.angle_gamma   90.00
#
_symmetry.space_group_name_H-M   'P 1'
#
loop_
_entity.id
_entity.type
_entity.pdbx_description
1 polymer ?
#
loop_
_entity_poly.entity_id
_entity_poly.type
_entity_poly.pdbx_seq_one_letter_code
_entity_poly.pdbx_strand_id
1 'polypeptide(L)'
;MNIYELINQVKLNTGNLRYWPIVNLKDVELENIGEKKALKILQKICGLLIIEENKKRKLNIFLDESLVRVNNCFLVKSDLECLEKLNFDNFLPYFSAYIWECIWLDQRDYKAADKALDYYLIHLEREINFDESVLEVSTYAIALAKEINNRKKLNTIFKILHNIIFHNENNTSIYITLSILDILSAEHFISYYEALEFLNNNVSIRGENEHINEKIFILKRKWANKLGDSNLIISIEKDYAEYFEKLFNFIPDKDYFKQERFLINAIDSYTRCKNQKKANELKQKLMLVQINKVNNMKIIEISIDSNISLNTIKEDLKKLNFIEIIFYSLKFIKYLDFDIVKNMVKDCKSSGFISDTFPCSIINDRGQSTDIFMPLMSSDYENNSTNLRNHVDHMVMRYADVAGCYLKHI
;
A
#
# COMPACT_ATOMS: atom_id res chain seq x y z
N MET A 1 -9.35 6.26 36.77
CA MET A 1 -8.88 6.91 35.53
C MET A 1 -10.06 7.01 34.59
N ASN A 2 -10.34 8.18 34.01
CA ASN A 2 -11.50 8.36 33.12
C ASN A 2 -11.12 8.09 31.65
N ILE A 3 -12.12 8.06 30.76
CA ILE A 3 -11.88 7.77 29.33
C ILE A 3 -10.98 8.81 28.64
N TYR A 4 -10.99 10.07 29.09
CA TYR A 4 -10.18 11.14 28.50
C TYR A 4 -8.70 10.96 28.85
N GLU A 5 -8.39 10.70 30.12
CA GLU A 5 -7.04 10.38 30.59
C GLU A 5 -6.48 9.15 29.87
N LEU A 6 -7.33 8.15 29.63
CA LEU A 6 -6.94 6.93 28.92
C LEU A 6 -6.56 7.18 27.46
N ILE A 7 -7.41 7.88 26.73
CA ILE A 7 -7.18 8.16 25.30
C ILE A 7 -6.00 9.13 25.12
N ASN A 8 -5.79 10.06 26.04
CA ASN A 8 -4.66 11.00 25.97
C ASN A 8 -3.32 10.37 26.37
N GLN A 9 -3.30 9.22 27.05
CA GLN A 9 -2.08 8.46 27.35
C GLN A 9 -1.60 7.59 26.17
N VAL A 10 -2.41 7.47 25.10
CA VAL A 10 -2.07 6.67 23.94
C VAL A 10 -0.87 7.26 23.23
N LYS A 11 0.27 6.57 23.33
CA LYS A 11 1.46 6.92 22.56
C LYS A 11 1.23 6.50 21.11
N LEU A 12 1.28 7.47 20.20
CA LEU A 12 1.39 7.20 18.78
C LEU A 12 2.75 6.56 18.55
N ASN A 13 2.77 5.26 18.30
CA ASN A 13 4.01 4.55 18.00
C ASN A 13 4.34 4.78 16.52
N THR A 14 5.31 5.64 16.25
CA THR A 14 5.75 6.07 14.90
C THR A 14 6.64 5.04 14.19
N GLY A 15 6.66 3.79 14.66
CA GLY A 15 7.47 2.72 14.10
C GLY A 15 6.83 2.05 12.89
N ASN A 16 7.22 2.49 11.69
CA ASN A 16 6.97 1.88 10.38
C ASN A 16 5.50 1.88 9.88
N LEU A 17 5.23 2.83 8.98
CA LEU A 17 4.25 2.79 7.87
C LEU A 17 2.74 2.70 8.17
N ARG A 18 2.28 2.54 9.42
CA ARG A 18 0.86 2.75 9.78
C ARG A 18 0.76 3.23 11.24
N TYR A 19 -0.07 4.23 11.52
CA TYR A 19 -0.41 4.62 12.89
C TYR A 19 -1.30 3.55 13.52
N TRP A 20 -0.76 2.87 14.52
CA TRP A 20 -1.55 2.04 15.42
C TRP A 20 -1.50 2.70 16.79
N PRO A 21 -2.57 3.40 17.20
CA PRO A 21 -2.67 3.85 18.58
C PRO A 21 -2.71 2.62 19.51
N ILE A 22 -1.60 2.37 20.21
CA ILE A 22 -1.49 1.26 21.17
C ILE A 22 -1.78 1.80 22.56
N VAL A 23 -2.74 1.17 23.24
CA VAL A 23 -3.09 1.48 24.63
C VAL A 23 -2.64 0.31 25.50
N ASN A 24 -1.64 0.55 26.34
CA ASN A 24 -1.21 -0.44 27.32
C ASN A 24 -2.11 -0.30 28.56
N LEU A 25 -3.16 -1.12 28.64
CA LEU A 25 -4.07 -1.13 29.79
C LEU A 25 -3.41 -1.89 30.93
N LYS A 26 -2.43 -1.28 31.59
CA LYS A 26 -1.80 -1.91 32.74
C LYS A 26 -2.70 -1.87 33.99
N ASP A 27 -3.52 -0.82 34.18
CA ASP A 27 -4.23 -0.60 35.45
C ASP A 27 -5.56 0.18 35.35
N VAL A 28 -6.37 -0.04 34.30
CA VAL A 28 -7.54 0.82 34.03
C VAL A 28 -8.86 0.08 34.17
N GLU A 29 -9.41 0.11 35.38
CA GLU A 29 -10.83 -0.18 35.59
C GLU A 29 -11.64 1.09 35.31
N LEU A 30 -12.23 1.20 34.11
CA LEU A 30 -13.32 2.14 33.89
C LEU A 30 -14.51 1.66 34.73
N GLU A 31 -14.95 2.41 35.73
CA GLU A 31 -16.06 1.99 36.60
C GLU A 31 -17.43 2.16 35.90
N ASN A 32 -17.54 3.14 35.01
CA ASN A 32 -18.79 3.53 34.36
C ASN A 32 -19.08 2.69 33.10
N ILE A 33 -20.28 2.10 33.04
CA ILE A 33 -20.78 1.33 31.88
C ILE A 33 -20.79 2.18 30.59
N GLY A 34 -21.11 3.47 30.70
CA GLY A 34 -21.08 4.42 29.59
C GLY A 34 -19.67 4.62 29.02
N GLU A 35 -18.67 4.76 29.89
CA GLU A 35 -17.26 4.88 29.48
C GLU A 35 -16.74 3.58 28.86
N LYS A 36 -17.13 2.41 29.38
CA LYS A 36 -16.81 1.12 28.75
C LYS A 36 -17.41 0.98 27.36
N LYS A 37 -18.65 1.46 27.15
CA LYS A 37 -19.30 1.45 25.84
C LYS A 37 -18.58 2.40 24.88
N ALA A 38 -18.28 3.62 25.32
CA ALA A 38 -17.53 4.60 24.55
C ALA A 38 -16.15 4.06 24.16
N LEU A 39 -15.41 3.43 25.08
CA LEU A 39 -14.10 2.85 24.79
C LEU A 39 -14.17 1.76 23.70
N LYS A 40 -15.20 0.90 23.71
CA LYS A 40 -15.40 -0.11 22.64
C LYS A 40 -15.67 0.53 21.28
N ILE A 41 -16.45 1.61 21.27
CA ILE A 41 -16.71 2.37 20.03
C ILE A 41 -15.42 3.01 19.52
N LEU A 42 -14.62 3.61 20.41
CA LEU A 42 -13.32 4.18 20.06
C LEU A 42 -12.30 3.13 19.60
N GLN A 43 -12.30 1.92 20.17
CA GLN A 43 -11.49 0.80 19.67
C GLN A 43 -11.87 0.43 18.24
N LYS A 44 -13.18 0.36 17.96
CA LYS A 44 -13.71 0.04 16.63
C LYS A 44 -13.35 1.11 15.60
N ILE A 45 -13.50 2.38 15.97
CA ILE A 45 -13.27 3.52 15.07
C ILE A 45 -11.77 3.76 14.90
N CYS A 46 -11.04 3.98 16.00
CA CYS A 46 -9.64 4.39 15.97
C CYS A 46 -8.64 3.22 15.84
N GLY A 47 -9.11 1.97 15.76
CA GLY A 47 -8.24 0.79 15.68
C GLY A 47 -7.34 0.63 16.90
N LEU A 48 -7.81 1.00 18.10
CA LEU A 48 -7.02 0.96 19.33
C LEU A 48 -6.65 -0.49 19.68
N LEU A 49 -5.35 -0.78 19.74
CA LEU A 49 -4.87 -2.09 20.20
C LEU A 49 -4.73 -2.07 21.72
N ILE A 50 -5.45 -2.96 22.39
CA ILE A 50 -5.38 -3.13 23.85
C ILE A 50 -4.52 -4.34 24.18
N ILE A 51 -3.49 -4.11 24.99
CA ILE A 51 -2.63 -5.15 25.53
C ILE A 51 -3.01 -5.38 26.99
N GLU A 52 -3.63 -6.53 27.30
CA GLU A 52 -3.81 -7.03 28.67
C GLU A 52 -2.69 -8.04 28.96
N GLU A 53 -1.81 -7.75 29.93
CA GLU A 53 -0.52 -8.45 30.08
C GLU A 53 -0.62 -9.94 30.52
N ASN A 54 -1.82 -10.51 30.74
CA ASN A 54 -2.01 -11.92 31.12
C ASN A 54 -2.92 -12.74 30.18
N LYS A 55 -3.45 -12.14 29.12
CA LYS A 55 -4.14 -12.86 28.03
C LYS A 55 -3.74 -12.21 26.72
N LYS A 56 -2.82 -12.84 25.97
CA LYS A 56 -2.64 -12.53 24.55
C LYS A 56 -3.90 -12.92 23.77
N ARG A 57 -4.98 -12.13 23.88
CA ARG A 57 -6.04 -12.14 22.87
C ARG A 57 -5.48 -11.39 21.66
N LYS A 58 -4.80 -12.14 20.79
CA LYS A 58 -4.61 -11.72 19.40
C LYS A 58 -5.93 -11.90 18.68
N LEU A 59 -6.51 -10.80 18.22
CA LEU A 59 -7.25 -10.82 16.96
C LEU A 59 -6.72 -9.67 16.10
N ASN A 60 -5.53 -9.89 15.55
CA ASN A 60 -5.08 -9.14 14.38
C ASN A 60 -5.55 -9.93 13.17
N ILE A 61 -6.50 -9.39 12.42
CA ILE A 61 -6.59 -9.65 10.99
C ILE A 61 -6.46 -8.28 10.34
N PHE A 62 -5.27 -7.96 9.85
CA PHE A 62 -5.09 -6.92 8.86
C PHE A 62 -4.47 -7.58 7.65
N LEU A 63 -5.21 -7.63 6.56
CA LEU A 63 -4.72 -7.72 5.20
C LEU A 63 -5.80 -7.09 4.30
N ASP A 64 -5.69 -5.79 4.07
CA ASP A 64 -5.86 -5.29 2.71
C ASP A 64 -4.80 -4.19 2.48
N GLU A 65 -3.92 -4.46 1.53
CA GLU A 65 -2.84 -3.58 1.07
C GLU A 65 -3.29 -2.71 -0.11
N SER A 66 -4.59 -2.74 -0.45
CA SER A 66 -5.19 -1.84 -1.42
C SER A 66 -6.22 -0.92 -0.75
N LEU A 67 -5.87 0.37 -0.62
CA LEU A 67 -6.77 1.49 -0.92
C LEU A 67 -8.25 1.37 -0.50
N VAL A 68 -8.56 0.96 0.73
CA VAL A 68 -9.92 1.05 1.30
C VAL A 68 -9.82 1.33 2.82
N ARG A 69 -9.30 2.50 3.23
CA ARG A 69 -9.77 3.19 4.46
C ARG A 69 -11.14 3.84 4.15
N VAL A 70 -12.01 3.09 3.47
CA VAL A 70 -13.28 3.54 2.91
C VAL A 70 -14.32 2.49 3.28
N ASN A 71 -15.36 2.91 4.02
CA ASN A 71 -16.69 2.29 4.08
C ASN A 71 -17.11 1.27 5.15
N ASN A 72 -16.31 0.87 6.15
CA ASN A 72 -16.84 -0.09 7.16
C ASN A 72 -16.89 0.41 8.62
N CYS A 73 -16.86 1.73 8.86
CA CYS A 73 -17.29 2.27 10.15
C CYS A 73 -18.80 2.54 10.14
N PHE A 74 -19.63 1.50 10.01
CA PHE A 74 -21.07 1.62 10.23
C PHE A 74 -21.31 1.93 11.70
N LEU A 75 -21.66 3.17 12.03
CA LEU A 75 -22.04 3.58 13.37
C LEU A 75 -23.54 3.37 13.51
N VAL A 76 -23.96 2.50 14.44
CA VAL A 76 -25.39 2.41 14.73
C VAL A 76 -25.81 3.64 15.53
N LYS A 77 -27.10 4.01 15.48
CA LYS A 77 -27.63 5.18 16.20
C LYS A 77 -27.21 5.23 17.67
N SER A 78 -27.16 4.07 18.34
CA SER A 78 -26.74 3.96 19.74
C SER A 78 -25.26 4.25 20.00
N ASP A 79 -24.43 4.14 18.96
CA ASP A 79 -22.99 4.48 18.99
C ASP A 79 -22.85 6.00 18.89
N LEU A 80 -23.59 6.63 17.97
CA LEU A 80 -23.62 8.08 17.79
C LEU A 80 -24.13 8.79 19.05
N GLU A 81 -25.25 8.34 19.63
CA GLU A 81 -25.77 8.87 20.90
C GLU A 81 -24.78 8.70 22.06
N CYS A 82 -23.88 7.71 21.99
CA CYS A 82 -22.82 7.51 22.98
C CYS A 82 -21.65 8.46 22.76
N LEU A 83 -21.27 8.70 21.50
CA LEU A 83 -20.20 9.62 21.11
C LEU A 83 -20.60 11.09 21.37
N GLU A 84 -21.86 11.47 21.08
CA GLU A 84 -22.38 12.83 21.32
C GLU A 84 -22.38 13.24 22.81
N LYS A 85 -22.32 12.27 23.73
CA LYS A 85 -22.24 12.52 25.18
C LYS A 85 -20.80 12.76 25.66
N LEU A 86 -19.80 12.47 24.83
CA LEU A 86 -18.40 12.72 25.17
C LEU A 86 -18.07 14.18 24.90
N ASN A 87 -17.28 14.79 25.78
CA ASN A 87 -16.72 16.10 25.52
C ASN A 87 -15.41 15.97 24.74
N PHE A 88 -15.47 16.18 23.42
CA PHE A 88 -14.30 16.04 22.55
C PHE A 88 -13.21 17.08 22.78
N ASP A 89 -13.49 18.19 23.45
CA ASP A 89 -12.46 19.18 23.81
C ASP A 89 -11.46 18.64 24.83
N ASN A 90 -11.81 17.56 25.54
CA ASN A 90 -10.94 16.89 26.50
C ASN A 90 -10.02 15.83 25.87
N PHE A 91 -10.19 15.50 24.59
CA PHE A 91 -9.28 14.59 23.87
C PHE A 91 -8.16 15.37 23.17
N LEU A 92 -7.07 14.67 22.85
CA LEU A 92 -6.08 15.20 21.92
C LEU A 92 -6.73 15.57 20.58
N PRO A 93 -6.40 16.72 19.96
CA PRO A 93 -7.05 17.21 18.75
C PRO A 93 -7.11 16.20 17.61
N TYR A 94 -6.07 15.37 17.44
CA TYR A 94 -6.06 14.29 16.45
C TYR A 94 -7.22 13.30 16.62
N PHE A 95 -7.46 12.82 17.85
CA PHE A 95 -8.54 11.86 18.12
C PHE A 95 -9.91 12.51 17.92
N SER A 96 -10.08 13.76 18.37
CA SER A 96 -11.32 14.51 18.15
C SER A 96 -11.61 14.69 16.68
N ALA A 97 -10.60 15.06 15.87
CA ALA A 97 -10.74 15.21 14.43
C ALA A 97 -11.17 13.91 13.76
N TYR A 98 -10.51 12.80 14.11
CA TYR A 98 -10.79 11.49 13.54
C TYR A 98 -12.19 10.97 13.86
N ILE A 99 -12.67 11.15 15.11
CA ILE A 99 -14.03 10.76 15.50
C ILE A 99 -15.06 11.56 14.69
N TRP A 100 -14.87 12.87 14.55
CA TRP A 100 -15.77 13.72 13.76
C TRP A 100 -15.74 13.37 12.26
N GLU A 101 -14.57 13.02 11.71
CA GLU A 101 -14.45 12.55 10.33
C GLU A 101 -15.22 11.24 10.12
N CYS A 102 -15.16 10.30 11.06
CA CYS A 102 -15.96 9.07 11.00
C CYS A 102 -17.47 9.32 11.07
N ILE A 103 -17.91 10.28 11.88
CA ILE A 103 -19.32 10.71 11.90
C ILE A 103 -19.72 11.30 10.54
N TRP A 104 -18.86 12.13 9.94
CA TRP A 104 -19.07 12.65 8.58
C TRP A 104 -19.18 11.52 7.55
N LEU A 105 -18.24 10.58 7.54
CA LEU A 105 -18.23 9.50 6.55
C LEU A 105 -19.47 8.59 6.65
N ASP A 106 -19.96 8.33 7.86
CA ASP A 106 -21.15 7.51 8.11
C ASP A 106 -22.46 8.25 7.78
N GLN A 107 -22.62 9.49 8.26
CA GLN A 107 -23.90 10.21 8.15
C GLN A 107 -23.98 11.18 6.98
N ARG A 108 -22.84 11.49 6.35
CA ARG A 108 -22.70 12.65 5.47
C ARG A 108 -23.16 13.97 6.12
N ASP A 109 -22.84 14.17 7.41
CA ASP A 109 -23.05 15.45 8.10
C ASP A 109 -21.89 16.45 7.87
N TYR A 110 -22.14 17.50 7.08
CA TYR A 110 -21.16 18.55 6.81
C TYR A 110 -20.74 19.36 8.06
N LYS A 111 -21.57 19.41 9.11
CA LYS A 111 -21.17 20.05 10.38
C LYS A 111 -20.13 19.22 11.11
N ALA A 112 -20.26 17.90 11.08
CA ALA A 112 -19.26 16.98 11.60
C ALA A 112 -17.93 17.13 10.83
N ALA A 113 -17.99 17.22 9.50
CA ALA A 113 -16.81 17.47 8.69
C ALA A 113 -16.12 18.80 9.01
N ASP A 114 -16.89 19.87 9.21
CA ASP A 114 -16.33 21.18 9.55
C ASP A 114 -15.65 21.19 10.93
N LYS A 115 -16.23 20.48 11.91
CA LYS A 115 -15.61 20.26 13.24
C LYS A 115 -14.34 19.41 13.17
N ALA A 116 -14.35 18.33 12.38
CA ALA A 116 -13.15 17.51 12.16
C ALA A 116 -12.01 18.38 11.64
N LEU A 117 -12.31 19.25 10.68
CA LEU A 117 -11.35 20.18 10.10
C LEU A 117 -10.80 21.21 11.10
N ASP A 118 -11.63 21.69 12.02
CA ASP A 118 -11.17 22.57 13.12
C ASP A 118 -10.18 21.87 14.03
N TYR A 119 -10.46 20.62 14.43
CA TYR A 119 -9.53 19.86 15.27
C TYR A 119 -8.24 19.47 14.53
N TYR A 120 -8.30 19.18 13.23
CA TYR A 120 -7.08 18.98 12.44
C TYR A 120 -6.22 20.24 12.38
N LEU A 121 -6.83 21.42 12.21
CA LEU A 121 -6.11 22.69 12.26
C LEU A 121 -5.47 22.92 13.62
N ILE A 122 -6.21 22.69 14.72
CA ILE A 122 -5.67 22.80 16.08
C ILE A 122 -4.49 21.85 16.28
N HIS A 123 -4.55 20.62 15.75
CA HIS A 123 -3.43 19.69 15.81
C HIS A 123 -2.20 20.24 15.08
N LEU A 124 -2.35 20.69 13.84
CA LEU A 124 -1.27 21.22 13.02
C LEU A 124 -0.64 22.50 13.61
N GLU A 125 -1.44 23.36 14.24
CA GLU A 125 -0.95 24.58 14.90
C GLU A 125 -0.17 24.31 16.20
N ARG A 126 -0.49 23.21 16.90
CA ARG A 126 0.11 22.86 18.19
C ARG A 126 1.32 21.95 18.07
N GLU A 127 1.53 21.34 16.91
CA GLU A 127 2.61 20.36 16.74
C GLU A 127 3.97 21.06 16.68
N ILE A 128 4.85 20.71 17.63
CA ILE A 128 6.19 21.32 17.78
C ILE A 128 7.24 20.50 17.02
N ASN A 129 7.01 19.19 16.88
CA ASN A 129 7.91 18.27 16.19
C ASN A 129 7.25 17.75 14.91
N PHE A 130 7.77 18.18 13.76
CA PHE A 130 7.22 17.78 12.48
C PHE A 130 7.72 16.39 12.09
N ASP A 131 6.97 15.37 12.51
CA ASP A 131 7.15 13.96 12.17
C ASP A 131 6.13 13.49 11.11
N GLU A 132 6.11 12.18 10.83
CA GLU A 132 5.22 11.61 9.81
C GLU A 132 3.73 11.88 10.08
N SER A 133 3.34 12.25 11.32
CA SER A 133 1.93 12.40 11.72
C SER A 133 1.36 13.68 11.15
N VAL A 134 2.20 14.72 11.09
CA VAL A 134 1.87 15.99 10.45
C VAL A 134 1.52 15.78 8.98
N LEU A 135 2.26 14.90 8.28
CA LEU A 135 1.99 14.64 6.86
C LEU A 135 0.65 13.91 6.67
N GLU A 136 0.36 12.91 7.51
CA GLU A 136 -0.91 12.17 7.46
C GLU A 136 -2.08 13.12 7.75
N VAL A 137 -2.01 13.87 8.86
CA VAL A 137 -3.06 14.82 9.27
C VAL A 137 -3.26 15.91 8.24
N SER A 138 -2.19 16.47 7.68
CA SER A 138 -2.30 17.49 6.63
C SER A 138 -2.99 16.94 5.39
N THR A 139 -2.68 15.70 5.00
CA THR A 139 -3.31 15.06 3.84
C THR A 139 -4.81 14.87 4.07
N TYR A 140 -5.22 14.43 5.26
CA TYR A 140 -6.64 14.29 5.63
C TYR A 140 -7.35 15.65 5.68
N ALA A 141 -6.75 16.63 6.33
CA ALA A 141 -7.32 17.96 6.42
C ALA A 141 -7.50 18.60 5.02
N ILE A 142 -6.53 18.43 4.11
CA ILE A 142 -6.63 18.91 2.72
C ILE A 142 -7.75 18.18 1.97
N ALA A 143 -7.80 16.85 2.05
CA ALA A 143 -8.82 16.05 1.37
C ALA A 143 -10.21 16.44 1.85
N LEU A 144 -10.42 16.50 3.17
CA LEU A 144 -11.70 16.87 3.77
C LEU A 144 -12.10 18.30 3.41
N ALA A 145 -11.18 19.27 3.50
CA ALA A 145 -11.45 20.66 3.15
C ALA A 145 -11.87 20.82 1.67
N LYS A 146 -11.30 20.01 0.77
CA LYS A 146 -11.70 19.95 -0.64
C LYS A 146 -13.09 19.32 -0.80
N GLU A 147 -13.37 18.20 -0.14
CA GLU A 147 -14.67 17.53 -0.21
C GLU A 147 -15.82 18.44 0.24
N ILE A 148 -15.63 19.21 1.30
CA ILE A 148 -16.64 20.16 1.79
C ILE A 148 -16.56 21.54 1.15
N ASN A 149 -15.70 21.73 0.14
CA ASN A 149 -15.45 22.99 -0.56
C ASN A 149 -15.10 24.19 0.36
N ASN A 150 -14.44 23.95 1.49
CA ASN A 150 -14.04 24.99 2.45
C ASN A 150 -12.67 25.59 2.10
N ARG A 151 -12.66 26.51 1.11
CA ARG A 151 -11.43 27.18 0.63
C ARG A 151 -10.69 27.98 1.70
N LYS A 152 -11.42 28.54 2.69
CA LYS A 152 -10.81 29.35 3.74
C LYS A 152 -9.91 28.49 4.63
N LYS A 153 -10.43 27.36 5.13
CA LYS A 153 -9.67 26.43 5.97
C LYS A 153 -8.57 25.73 5.16
N LEU A 154 -8.82 25.39 3.89
CA LEU A 154 -7.79 24.87 2.98
C LEU A 154 -6.57 25.81 2.88
N ASN A 155 -6.82 27.11 2.66
CA ASN A 155 -5.76 28.11 2.62
C ASN A 155 -5.04 28.25 3.97
N THR A 156 -5.73 28.09 5.10
CA THR A 156 -5.08 28.07 6.42
C THR A 156 -4.12 26.89 6.56
N ILE A 157 -4.52 25.69 6.12
CA ILE A 157 -3.65 24.50 6.15
C ILE A 157 -2.38 24.76 5.34
N PHE A 158 -2.50 25.28 4.11
CA PHE A 158 -1.34 25.58 3.29
C PHE A 158 -0.42 26.65 3.88
N LYS A 159 -0.97 27.66 4.56
CA LYS A 159 -0.16 28.64 5.31
C LYS A 159 0.62 28.01 6.45
N ILE A 160 0.00 27.09 7.20
CA ILE A 160 0.68 26.35 8.27
C ILE A 160 1.84 25.53 7.66
N LEU A 161 1.56 24.73 6.64
CA LEU A 161 2.54 23.93 5.92
C LEU A 161 3.70 24.76 5.34
N HIS A 162 3.38 25.92 4.76
CA HIS A 162 4.38 26.85 4.26
C HIS A 162 5.30 27.35 5.40
N ASN A 163 4.72 27.80 6.51
CA ASN A 163 5.50 28.26 7.66
C ASN A 163 6.41 27.16 8.22
N ILE A 164 5.95 25.90 8.22
CA ILE A 164 6.74 24.74 8.64
C ILE A 164 8.02 24.59 7.81
N ILE A 165 7.97 24.87 6.51
CA ILE A 165 9.12 24.67 5.61
C ILE A 165 10.03 25.90 5.56
N PHE A 166 9.46 27.11 5.54
CA PHE A 166 10.22 28.33 5.27
C PHE A 166 10.61 29.13 6.53
N HIS A 167 10.04 28.82 7.70
CA HIS A 167 10.27 29.59 8.93
C HIS A 167 10.67 28.77 10.16
N ASN A 168 10.51 27.44 10.14
CA ASN A 168 10.98 26.59 11.24
C ASN A 168 12.38 26.03 10.92
N GLU A 169 13.41 26.60 11.56
CA GLU A 169 14.78 26.12 11.43
C GLU A 169 14.94 24.73 12.06
N ASN A 170 15.31 23.74 11.24
CA ASN A 170 15.96 22.47 11.62
C ASN A 170 15.17 21.35 12.33
N ASN A 171 13.86 21.47 12.57
CA ASN A 171 13.10 20.42 13.29
C ASN A 171 12.33 19.42 12.40
N THR A 172 12.41 19.54 11.07
CA THR A 172 11.62 18.72 10.14
C THR A 172 12.50 17.72 9.41
N SER A 173 12.11 16.44 9.38
CA SER A 173 12.86 15.46 8.61
C SER A 173 12.84 15.80 7.12
N ILE A 174 13.94 15.54 6.42
CA ILE A 174 14.02 15.84 4.98
C ILE A 174 12.92 15.13 4.17
N TYR A 175 12.50 13.93 4.57
CA TYR A 175 11.41 13.23 3.90
C TYR A 175 10.09 14.01 3.95
N ILE A 176 9.77 14.59 5.12
CA ILE A 176 8.57 15.38 5.36
C ILE A 176 8.67 16.70 4.60
N THR A 177 9.84 17.36 4.63
CA THR A 177 10.11 18.57 3.85
C THR A 177 9.82 18.36 2.36
N LEU A 178 10.34 17.27 1.78
CA LEU A 178 10.10 16.93 0.38
C LEU A 178 8.61 16.67 0.09
N SER A 179 7.90 16.00 1.00
CA SER A 179 6.47 15.73 0.82
C SER A 179 5.62 17.01 0.91
N ILE A 180 5.89 17.91 1.86
CA ILE A 180 5.16 19.17 2.01
C ILE A 180 5.40 20.08 0.80
N LEU A 181 6.64 20.18 0.30
CA LEU A 181 6.92 20.94 -0.92
C LEU A 181 6.16 20.40 -2.14
N ASP A 182 6.03 19.08 -2.27
CA ASP A 182 5.24 18.49 -3.35
C ASP A 182 3.75 18.84 -3.22
N ILE A 183 3.20 18.83 -1.99
CA ILE A 183 1.82 19.27 -1.73
C ILE A 183 1.63 20.74 -2.08
N LEU A 184 2.44 21.64 -1.53
CA LEU A 184 2.30 23.09 -1.72
C LEU A 184 2.44 23.48 -3.20
N SER A 185 3.34 22.82 -3.94
CA SER A 185 3.54 23.09 -5.38
C SER A 185 2.46 22.47 -6.26
N ALA A 186 1.94 21.29 -5.91
CA ALA A 186 0.81 20.67 -6.62
C ALA A 186 -0.47 21.50 -6.53
N GLU A 187 -0.67 22.17 -5.40
CA GLU A 187 -1.82 23.04 -5.13
C GLU A 187 -1.59 24.50 -5.57
N HIS A 188 -0.46 24.79 -6.23
CA HIS A 188 -0.06 26.12 -6.68
C HIS A 188 -0.01 27.18 -5.56
N PHE A 189 0.20 26.74 -4.31
CA PHE A 189 0.41 27.65 -3.19
C PHE A 189 1.81 28.26 -3.21
N ILE A 190 2.79 27.48 -3.66
CA ILE A 190 4.13 27.96 -4.06
C ILE A 190 4.35 27.66 -5.54
N SER A 191 5.22 28.43 -6.18
CA SER A 191 5.58 28.14 -7.58
C SER A 191 6.52 26.94 -7.69
N TYR A 192 6.54 26.27 -8.84
CA TYR A 192 7.53 25.21 -9.09
C TYR A 192 8.97 25.74 -9.09
N TYR A 193 9.19 27.00 -9.48
CA TYR A 193 10.50 27.65 -9.41
C TYR A 193 10.95 27.84 -7.96
N GLU A 194 10.06 28.33 -7.10
CA GLU A 194 10.32 28.52 -5.67
C GLU A 194 10.62 27.19 -4.96
N ALA A 195 9.87 26.13 -5.29
CA ALA A 195 10.13 24.80 -4.76
C ALA A 195 11.51 24.26 -5.20
N LEU A 196 11.91 24.48 -6.45
CA LEU A 196 13.23 24.10 -6.97
C LEU A 196 14.36 24.89 -6.30
N GLU A 197 14.20 26.20 -6.15
CA GLU A 197 15.15 27.09 -5.49
C GLU A 197 15.36 26.67 -4.03
N PHE A 198 14.27 26.38 -3.31
CA PHE A 198 14.36 25.86 -1.94
C PHE A 198 15.19 24.58 -1.87
N LEU A 199 14.95 23.60 -2.76
CA LEU A 199 15.72 22.36 -2.77
C LEU A 199 17.20 22.59 -3.09
N ASN A 200 17.51 23.46 -4.05
CA ASN A 200 18.90 23.72 -4.45
C ASN A 200 19.71 24.40 -3.34
N ASN A 201 19.06 25.28 -2.57
CA ASN A 201 19.74 26.08 -1.54
C ASN A 201 19.83 25.35 -0.19
N ASN A 202 18.81 24.56 0.16
CA ASN A 202 18.67 24.02 1.52
C ASN A 202 18.89 22.51 1.62
N VAL A 203 18.83 21.78 0.49
CA VAL A 203 18.93 20.32 0.47
C VAL A 203 20.19 19.91 -0.30
N SER A 204 21.28 19.73 0.43
CA SER A 204 22.48 19.14 -0.14
C SER A 204 22.23 17.65 -0.45
N ILE A 205 22.54 17.21 -1.67
CA ILE A 205 22.62 15.79 -2.03
C ILE A 205 23.83 15.21 -1.27
N ARG A 206 23.58 14.73 -0.04
CA ARG A 206 24.59 14.03 0.76
C ARG A 206 24.47 12.55 0.44
N GLY A 207 25.60 11.89 0.16
CA GLY A 207 25.64 10.47 -0.19
C GLY A 207 25.19 9.50 0.92
N GLU A 208 24.54 9.99 1.98
CA GLU A 208 24.21 9.23 3.19
C GLU A 208 22.87 8.48 3.08
N ASN A 209 21.96 8.86 2.16
CA ASN A 209 20.71 8.13 1.92
C ASN A 209 20.26 8.15 0.44
N GLU A 210 20.39 7.01 -0.23
CA GLU A 210 20.05 6.82 -1.64
C GLU A 210 18.58 7.13 -1.97
N HIS A 211 17.65 6.70 -1.10
CA HIS A 211 16.21 6.87 -1.32
C HIS A 211 15.79 8.35 -1.23
N ILE A 212 16.40 9.11 -0.33
CA ILE A 212 16.14 10.55 -0.22
C ILE A 212 16.64 11.27 -1.47
N ASN A 213 17.84 10.93 -1.94
CA ASN A 213 18.41 11.53 -3.15
C ASN A 213 17.57 11.20 -4.40
N GLU A 214 17.14 9.96 -4.56
CA GLU A 214 16.22 9.56 -5.63
C GLU A 214 14.90 10.34 -5.57
N LYS A 215 14.29 10.49 -4.38
CA LYS A 215 13.07 11.31 -4.21
C LYS A 215 13.30 12.77 -4.62
N ILE A 216 14.45 13.36 -4.28
CA ILE A 216 14.82 14.73 -4.69
C ILE A 216 14.85 14.84 -6.23
N PHE A 217 15.54 13.92 -6.91
CA PHE A 217 15.65 13.95 -8.36
C PHE A 217 14.29 13.75 -9.05
N ILE A 218 13.45 12.86 -8.54
CA ILE A 218 12.09 12.65 -9.03
C ILE A 218 11.27 13.94 -8.92
N LEU A 219 11.32 14.63 -7.78
CA LEU A 219 10.60 15.89 -7.58
C LEU A 219 11.13 17.01 -8.49
N LYS A 220 12.45 17.20 -8.55
CA LYS A 220 13.06 18.21 -9.44
C LYS A 220 12.64 17.99 -10.89
N ARG A 221 12.69 16.75 -11.37
CA ARG A 221 12.24 16.38 -12.72
C ARG A 221 10.75 16.62 -12.92
N LYS A 222 9.91 16.22 -11.96
CA LYS A 222 8.45 16.45 -11.99
C LYS A 222 8.14 17.94 -12.16
N TRP A 223 8.76 18.80 -11.36
CA TRP A 223 8.55 20.24 -11.41
C TRP A 223 9.13 20.87 -12.68
N ALA A 224 10.31 20.46 -13.14
CA ALA A 224 10.87 20.92 -14.41
C ALA A 224 9.99 20.55 -15.62
N ASN A 225 9.42 19.33 -15.63
CA ASN A 225 8.43 18.92 -16.63
C ASN A 225 7.17 19.79 -16.61
N LYS A 226 6.68 20.17 -15.41
CA LYS A 226 5.52 21.07 -15.27
C LYS A 226 5.82 22.50 -15.74
N LEU A 227 7.07 22.94 -15.63
CA LEU A 227 7.54 24.22 -16.16
C LEU A 227 7.79 24.20 -17.68
N GLY A 228 7.95 23.03 -18.28
CA GLY A 228 8.29 22.88 -19.70
C GLY A 228 9.73 23.27 -20.05
N ASP A 229 10.61 23.44 -19.06
CA ASP A 229 12.01 23.83 -19.27
C ASP A 229 12.86 22.62 -19.65
N SER A 230 13.05 22.44 -20.96
CA SER A 230 13.84 21.34 -21.53
C SER A 230 15.31 21.38 -21.11
N ASN A 231 15.89 22.56 -20.90
CA ASN A 231 17.30 22.68 -20.53
C ASN A 231 17.51 22.27 -19.08
N LEU A 232 16.60 22.71 -18.19
CA LEU A 232 16.60 22.29 -16.80
C LEU A 232 16.41 20.78 -16.64
N ILE A 233 15.49 20.18 -17.41
CA ILE A 233 15.28 18.72 -17.42
C ILE A 233 16.58 17.99 -17.81
N ILE A 234 17.24 18.43 -18.88
CA ILE A 234 18.52 17.83 -19.33
C ILE A 234 19.58 17.95 -18.25
N SER A 235 19.68 19.11 -17.57
CA SER A 235 20.65 19.31 -16.48
C SER A 235 20.37 18.36 -15.31
N ILE A 236 19.11 18.25 -14.87
CA ILE A 236 18.71 17.38 -13.75
C ILE A 236 19.00 15.91 -14.08
N GLU A 237 18.66 15.45 -15.28
CA GLU A 237 18.91 14.06 -15.72
C GLU A 237 20.41 13.77 -15.82
N LYS A 238 21.23 14.74 -16.23
CA LYS A 238 22.69 14.62 -16.22
C LYS A 238 23.23 14.47 -14.79
N ASP A 239 22.82 15.35 -13.87
CA ASP A 239 23.23 15.29 -12.47
C ASP A 239 22.81 13.96 -11.81
N TYR A 240 21.62 13.46 -12.16
CA TYR A 240 21.11 12.19 -11.67
C TYR A 240 21.92 10.99 -12.19
N ALA A 241 22.29 11.03 -13.47
CA ALA A 241 23.13 10.02 -14.08
C ALA A 241 24.53 9.97 -13.44
N GLU A 242 25.15 11.13 -13.24
CA GLU A 242 26.47 11.25 -12.60
C GLU A 242 26.44 10.77 -11.14
N TYR A 243 25.35 11.03 -10.41
CA TYR A 243 25.16 10.53 -9.05
C TYR A 243 25.17 8.99 -8.99
N PHE A 244 24.39 8.31 -9.84
CA PHE A 244 24.38 6.84 -9.84
C PHE A 244 25.65 6.22 -10.41
N GLU A 245 26.29 6.85 -11.40
CA GLU A 245 27.61 6.40 -11.87
C GLU A 245 28.64 6.49 -10.74
N LYS A 246 28.60 7.57 -9.95
CA LYS A 246 29.44 7.72 -8.75
C LYS A 246 29.16 6.61 -7.75
N LEU A 247 27.88 6.35 -7.41
CA LEU A 247 27.52 5.27 -6.49
C LEU A 247 27.99 3.89 -6.98
N PHE A 248 27.83 3.62 -8.27
CA PHE A 248 28.34 2.39 -8.88
C PHE A 248 29.84 2.19 -8.61
N ASN A 249 30.65 3.24 -8.75
CA ASN A 249 32.10 3.18 -8.51
C ASN A 249 32.48 3.01 -7.03
N PHE A 250 31.57 3.25 -6.08
CA PHE A 250 31.81 3.07 -4.65
C PHE A 250 31.30 1.73 -4.09
N ILE A 251 30.48 0.98 -4.85
CA ILE A 251 30.00 -0.33 -4.40
C ILE A 251 31.14 -1.35 -4.42
N PRO A 252 31.39 -2.09 -3.34
CA PRO A 252 32.35 -3.19 -3.34
C PRO A 252 32.05 -4.23 -4.44
N ASP A 253 33.10 -4.79 -5.05
CA ASP A 253 33.02 -5.86 -6.04
C ASP A 253 32.41 -7.12 -5.41
N LYS A 254 31.07 -7.21 -5.36
CA LYS A 254 30.24 -8.38 -4.97
C LYS A 254 28.75 -8.08 -4.87
N ASP A 255 28.32 -6.83 -4.68
CA ASP A 255 26.89 -6.48 -4.64
C ASP A 255 26.36 -6.19 -6.06
N TYR A 256 26.26 -7.27 -6.85
CA TYR A 256 25.89 -7.19 -8.26
C TYR A 256 24.48 -6.64 -8.49
N PHE A 257 23.55 -6.83 -7.55
CA PHE A 257 22.18 -6.32 -7.66
C PHE A 257 22.12 -4.80 -7.52
N LYS A 258 22.84 -4.22 -6.55
CA LYS A 258 22.93 -2.76 -6.45
C LYS A 258 23.70 -2.15 -7.62
N GLN A 259 24.79 -2.79 -8.05
CA GLN A 259 25.57 -2.35 -9.21
C GLN A 259 24.70 -2.29 -10.46
N GLU A 260 23.94 -3.35 -10.73
CA GLU A 260 22.99 -3.41 -11.85
C GLU A 260 21.95 -2.29 -11.76
N ARG A 261 21.32 -2.11 -10.59
CA ARG A 261 20.31 -1.05 -10.39
C ARG A 261 20.87 0.34 -10.70
N PHE A 262 22.06 0.68 -10.18
CA PHE A 262 22.66 1.99 -10.41
C PHE A 262 23.07 2.20 -11.86
N LEU A 263 23.61 1.18 -12.52
CA LEU A 263 23.93 1.27 -13.93
C LEU A 263 22.68 1.48 -14.79
N ILE A 264 21.58 0.75 -14.52
CA ILE A 264 20.30 0.96 -15.22
C ILE A 264 19.81 2.40 -15.05
N ASN A 265 19.76 2.89 -13.80
CA ASN A 265 19.30 4.25 -13.53
C ASN A 265 20.18 5.32 -14.20
N ALA A 266 21.51 5.13 -14.21
CA ALA A 266 22.44 6.04 -14.89
C ALA A 266 22.27 5.99 -16.42
N ILE A 267 22.11 4.82 -17.02
CA ILE A 267 21.89 4.63 -18.46
C ILE A 267 20.59 5.32 -18.90
N ASP A 268 19.50 5.10 -18.17
CA ASP A 268 18.20 5.70 -18.46
C ASP A 268 18.29 7.23 -18.42
N SER A 269 18.96 7.77 -17.40
CA SER A 269 19.11 9.21 -17.20
C SER A 269 20.00 9.84 -18.28
N TYR A 270 21.15 9.22 -18.62
CA TYR A 270 22.00 9.67 -19.73
C TYR A 270 21.28 9.61 -21.08
N THR A 271 20.41 8.62 -21.29
CA THR A 271 19.58 8.53 -22.50
C THR A 271 18.60 9.70 -22.57
N ARG A 272 17.92 10.01 -21.46
CA ARG A 272 16.99 11.15 -21.37
C ARG A 272 17.68 12.50 -21.55
N CYS A 273 18.92 12.67 -21.08
CA CYS A 273 19.72 13.87 -21.29
C CYS A 273 20.44 13.92 -22.66
N LYS A 274 20.13 12.98 -23.58
CA LYS A 274 20.70 12.88 -24.94
C LYS A 274 22.20 12.58 -24.99
N ASN A 275 22.79 12.04 -23.93
CA ASN A 275 24.19 11.62 -23.90
C ASN A 275 24.35 10.13 -24.29
N GLN A 276 24.14 9.84 -25.57
CA GLN A 276 24.15 8.46 -26.08
C GLN A 276 25.51 7.77 -25.93
N LYS A 277 26.61 8.53 -26.04
CA LYS A 277 27.96 7.99 -25.91
C LYS A 277 28.15 7.37 -24.52
N LYS A 278 27.83 8.14 -23.48
CA LYS A 278 27.99 7.70 -22.10
C LYS A 278 27.01 6.56 -21.74
N ALA A 279 25.77 6.64 -22.23
CA ALA A 279 24.80 5.54 -22.07
C ALA A 279 25.31 4.23 -22.67
N ASN A 280 25.92 4.26 -23.86
CA ASN A 280 26.48 3.07 -24.51
C ASN A 280 27.70 2.52 -23.76
N GLU A 281 28.58 3.38 -23.24
CA GLU A 281 29.71 2.96 -22.39
C GLU A 281 29.23 2.22 -21.13
N LEU A 282 28.19 2.73 -20.45
CA LEU A 282 27.63 2.09 -19.26
C LEU A 282 26.88 0.79 -19.57
N LYS A 283 26.23 0.67 -20.75
CA LYS A 283 25.61 -0.59 -21.20
C LYS A 283 26.63 -1.74 -21.31
N GLN A 284 27.85 -1.44 -21.76
CA GLN A 284 28.92 -2.44 -21.80
C GLN A 284 29.31 -2.90 -20.39
N LYS A 285 29.40 -1.97 -19.43
CA LYS A 285 29.65 -2.31 -18.01
C LYS A 285 28.50 -3.12 -17.40
N LEU A 286 27.26 -2.77 -17.71
CA LEU A 286 26.06 -3.49 -17.25
C LEU A 286 26.08 -4.95 -17.68
N MET A 287 26.47 -5.21 -18.93
CA MET A 287 26.58 -6.57 -19.46
C MET A 287 27.60 -7.41 -18.65
N LEU A 288 28.75 -6.84 -18.32
CA LEU A 288 29.77 -7.51 -17.48
C LEU A 288 29.24 -7.80 -16.07
N VAL A 289 28.55 -6.85 -15.45
CA VAL A 289 27.91 -7.03 -14.13
C VAL A 289 26.88 -8.15 -14.18
N GLN A 290 26.03 -8.21 -15.21
CA GLN A 290 25.01 -9.25 -15.34
C GLN A 290 25.59 -10.65 -15.53
N ILE A 291 26.65 -10.79 -16.34
CA ILE A 291 27.38 -12.05 -16.49
C ILE A 291 27.97 -12.49 -15.13
N ASN A 292 28.64 -11.57 -14.44
CA ASN A 292 29.25 -11.85 -13.13
C ASN A 292 28.20 -12.16 -12.06
N LYS A 293 27.03 -11.52 -12.10
CA LYS A 293 25.90 -11.78 -11.19
C LYS A 293 25.46 -13.24 -11.28
N VAL A 294 25.25 -13.74 -12.50
CA VAL A 294 24.81 -15.13 -12.74
C VAL A 294 25.91 -16.11 -12.33
N ASN A 295 27.16 -15.86 -12.74
CA ASN A 295 28.29 -16.75 -12.46
C ASN A 295 28.61 -16.86 -10.96
N ASN A 296 28.36 -15.82 -10.17
CA ASN A 296 28.67 -15.77 -8.74
C ASN A 296 27.42 -15.90 -7.85
N MET A 297 26.25 -16.22 -8.43
CA MET A 297 25.03 -16.43 -7.67
C MET A 297 25.18 -17.70 -6.82
N LYS A 298 25.18 -17.57 -5.50
CA LYS A 298 25.20 -18.74 -4.61
C LYS A 298 23.88 -19.49 -4.75
N ILE A 299 23.96 -20.79 -5.04
CA ILE A 299 22.82 -21.69 -4.90
C ILE A 299 22.55 -21.81 -3.40
N ILE A 300 21.43 -21.26 -2.96
CA ILE A 300 20.92 -21.50 -1.60
C ILE A 300 20.06 -22.74 -1.70
N GLU A 301 20.61 -23.90 -1.31
CA GLU A 301 19.79 -25.08 -1.05
C GLU A 301 18.97 -24.82 0.21
N ILE A 302 17.68 -24.56 0.03
CA ILE A 302 16.72 -24.52 1.14
C ILE A 302 16.25 -25.95 1.35
N SER A 303 16.84 -26.65 2.31
CA SER A 303 16.27 -27.90 2.83
C SER A 303 15.18 -27.56 3.84
N ILE A 304 13.93 -27.77 3.45
CA ILE A 304 12.79 -27.62 4.37
C ILE A 304 12.62 -28.95 5.10
N ASP A 305 12.92 -28.98 6.41
CA ASP A 305 12.55 -30.11 7.26
C ASP A 305 11.04 -30.08 7.52
N SER A 306 10.29 -30.72 6.62
CA SER A 306 8.83 -30.81 6.71
C SER A 306 8.34 -31.72 7.85
N ASN A 307 9.23 -32.41 8.57
CA ASN A 307 8.82 -33.38 9.59
C ASN A 307 8.10 -32.72 10.77
N ILE A 308 8.52 -31.50 11.17
CA ILE A 308 7.87 -30.77 12.26
C ILE A 308 6.43 -30.45 11.86
N SER A 309 6.23 -29.82 10.69
CA SER A 309 4.90 -29.48 10.18
C SER A 309 4.02 -30.72 9.96
N LEU A 310 4.58 -31.80 9.42
CA LEU A 310 3.87 -33.07 9.23
C LEU A 310 3.44 -33.69 10.56
N ASN A 311 4.28 -33.65 11.58
CA ASN A 311 3.95 -34.17 12.90
C ASN A 311 2.87 -33.33 13.58
N THR A 312 2.92 -32.00 13.47
CA THR A 312 1.87 -31.11 13.96
C THR A 312 0.53 -31.38 13.26
N ILE A 313 0.53 -31.49 11.93
CA ILE A 313 -0.67 -31.83 11.15
C ILE A 313 -1.23 -33.20 11.56
N LYS A 314 -0.37 -34.22 11.74
CA LYS A 314 -0.80 -35.55 12.19
C LYS A 314 -1.46 -35.50 13.57
N GLU A 315 -0.87 -34.78 14.52
CA GLU A 315 -1.43 -34.65 15.87
C GLU A 315 -2.73 -33.86 15.88
N ASP A 316 -2.88 -32.85 15.02
CA ASP A 316 -4.12 -32.08 14.91
C ASP A 316 -5.23 -32.88 14.21
N LEU A 317 -4.91 -33.66 13.17
CA LEU A 317 -5.86 -34.55 12.51
C LEU A 317 -6.36 -35.67 13.44
N LYS A 318 -5.51 -36.21 14.33
CA LYS A 318 -5.92 -37.22 15.33
C LYS A 318 -6.99 -36.72 16.30
N LYS A 319 -7.08 -35.40 16.52
CA LYS A 319 -8.05 -34.78 17.44
C LYS A 319 -9.43 -34.59 16.79
N LEU A 320 -9.53 -34.76 15.47
CA LEU A 320 -10.76 -34.56 14.71
C LEU A 320 -11.50 -35.88 14.52
N ASN A 321 -12.82 -35.83 14.53
CA ASN A 321 -13.65 -36.97 14.15
C ASN A 321 -13.76 -37.10 12.61
N PHE A 322 -14.28 -38.23 12.12
CA PHE A 322 -14.36 -38.52 10.68
C PHE A 322 -15.08 -37.42 9.88
N ILE A 323 -16.16 -36.84 10.42
CA ILE A 323 -16.92 -35.78 9.76
C ILE A 323 -16.11 -34.49 9.70
N GLU A 324 -15.42 -34.14 10.78
CA GLU A 324 -14.54 -32.96 10.84
C GLU A 324 -13.33 -33.10 9.90
N ILE A 325 -12.78 -34.31 9.76
CA ILE A 325 -11.71 -34.60 8.79
C ILE A 325 -12.23 -34.41 7.36
N ILE A 326 -13.44 -34.87 7.06
CA ILE A 326 -14.09 -34.62 5.76
C ILE A 326 -14.23 -33.11 5.54
N PHE A 327 -14.81 -32.35 6.47
CA PHE A 327 -14.96 -30.89 6.33
C PHE A 327 -13.62 -30.17 6.21
N TYR A 328 -12.61 -30.59 6.97
CA TYR A 328 -11.26 -30.02 6.89
C TYR A 328 -10.63 -30.30 5.52
N SER A 329 -10.81 -31.50 4.98
CA SER A 329 -10.32 -31.88 3.64
C SER A 329 -11.06 -31.13 2.53
N LEU A 330 -12.38 -30.93 2.69
CA LEU A 330 -13.21 -30.15 1.76
C LEU A 330 -12.80 -28.67 1.68
N LYS A 331 -12.13 -28.10 2.70
CA LYS A 331 -11.60 -26.73 2.64
C LYS A 331 -10.45 -26.58 1.63
N PHE A 332 -9.76 -27.68 1.30
CA PHE A 332 -8.66 -27.68 0.34
C PHE A 332 -9.10 -28.09 -1.07
N ILE A 333 -10.29 -28.70 -1.20
CA ILE A 333 -10.83 -29.15 -2.49
C ILE A 333 -11.88 -28.14 -2.96
N LYS A 334 -11.58 -27.39 -4.02
CA LYS A 334 -12.60 -26.56 -4.70
C LYS A 334 -13.47 -27.48 -5.55
N TYR A 335 -14.78 -27.51 -5.25
CA TYR A 335 -15.78 -28.11 -6.12
C TYR A 335 -16.29 -27.06 -7.09
N LEU A 336 -16.06 -27.27 -8.38
CA LEU A 336 -16.63 -26.44 -9.43
C LEU A 336 -17.76 -27.21 -10.10
N ASP A 337 -18.92 -26.56 -10.20
CA ASP A 337 -20.08 -27.09 -10.91
C ASP A 337 -19.82 -27.01 -12.42
N PHE A 338 -20.07 -28.12 -13.13
CA PHE A 338 -19.88 -28.19 -14.58
C PHE A 338 -20.65 -27.10 -15.31
N ASP A 339 -21.89 -26.79 -14.90
CA ASP A 339 -22.71 -25.79 -15.58
C ASP A 339 -22.19 -24.36 -15.35
N ILE A 340 -21.62 -24.10 -14.17
CA ILE A 340 -20.97 -22.82 -13.87
C ILE A 340 -19.75 -22.64 -14.76
N VAL A 341 -18.87 -23.65 -14.85
CA VAL A 341 -17.66 -23.58 -15.69
C VAL A 341 -18.02 -23.53 -17.17
N LYS A 342 -19.03 -24.30 -17.60
CA LYS A 342 -19.57 -24.24 -18.98
C LYS A 342 -20.01 -22.83 -19.36
N ASN A 343 -20.69 -22.12 -18.45
CA ASN A 343 -21.08 -20.72 -18.67
C ASN A 343 -19.85 -19.79 -18.72
N MET A 344 -18.85 -20.00 -17.86
CA MET A 344 -17.59 -19.24 -17.94
C MET A 344 -16.86 -19.45 -19.27
N VAL A 345 -16.78 -20.69 -19.78
CA VAL A 345 -16.21 -20.98 -21.11
C VAL A 345 -16.99 -20.22 -22.19
N LYS A 346 -18.32 -20.17 -22.09
CA LYS A 346 -19.20 -19.44 -23.02
C LYS A 346 -18.99 -17.92 -22.95
N ASP A 347 -18.83 -17.36 -21.75
CA ASP A 347 -18.65 -15.93 -21.52
C ASP A 347 -17.25 -15.45 -21.94
N CYS A 348 -16.21 -16.27 -21.75
CA CYS A 348 -14.89 -15.98 -22.30
C CYS A 348 -14.91 -15.89 -23.83
N LYS A 349 -15.75 -16.70 -24.49
CA LYS A 349 -15.94 -16.64 -25.96
C LYS A 349 -16.67 -15.39 -26.44
N SER A 350 -17.71 -14.95 -25.73
CA SER A 350 -18.51 -13.78 -26.17
C SER A 350 -17.71 -12.45 -26.16
N SER A 351 -16.51 -12.45 -25.57
CA SER A 351 -15.66 -11.26 -25.43
C SER A 351 -14.68 -11.00 -26.59
N GLY A 352 -14.52 -11.90 -27.59
CA GLY A 352 -13.54 -11.68 -28.66
C GLY A 352 -13.78 -12.44 -29.97
N PHE A 353 -13.93 -11.70 -31.09
CA PHE A 353 -14.24 -12.21 -32.43
C PHE A 353 -13.15 -13.12 -33.08
N ILE A 354 -11.93 -13.19 -32.51
CA ILE A 354 -10.76 -13.85 -33.13
C ILE A 354 -10.33 -15.10 -32.34
N SER A 355 -10.64 -15.22 -31.05
CA SER A 355 -10.26 -16.39 -30.24
C SER A 355 -10.98 -17.67 -30.67
N ASP A 356 -12.07 -17.55 -31.43
CA ASP A 356 -12.93 -18.67 -31.85
C ASP A 356 -12.49 -19.36 -33.14
N THR A 357 -11.48 -18.84 -33.83
CA THR A 357 -11.01 -19.43 -35.10
C THR A 357 -9.79 -20.33 -34.94
N PHE A 358 -9.15 -20.33 -33.75
CA PHE A 358 -7.90 -21.05 -33.53
C PHE A 358 -8.05 -22.15 -32.47
N PRO A 359 -7.45 -23.33 -32.69
CA PRO A 359 -7.44 -24.37 -31.68
C PRO A 359 -6.65 -23.93 -30.44
N CYS A 360 -7.12 -24.34 -29.27
CA CYS A 360 -6.41 -24.12 -28.01
C CYS A 360 -5.48 -25.30 -27.73
N SER A 361 -4.27 -25.06 -27.23
CA SER A 361 -3.36 -26.14 -26.82
C SER A 361 -2.94 -26.05 -25.37
N ILE A 362 -2.69 -27.21 -24.76
CA ILE A 362 -1.99 -27.32 -23.47
C ILE A 362 -0.51 -27.40 -23.77
N ILE A 363 0.28 -26.55 -23.13
CA ILE A 363 1.73 -26.50 -23.27
C ILE A 363 2.34 -26.94 -21.94
N ASN A 364 3.26 -27.91 -21.99
CA ASN A 364 3.98 -28.37 -20.80
C ASN A 364 5.14 -27.43 -20.42
N ASP A 365 5.78 -27.71 -19.29
CA ASP A 365 6.91 -26.96 -18.72
C ASP A 365 8.14 -26.88 -19.65
N ARG A 366 8.18 -27.70 -20.72
CA ARG A 366 9.22 -27.72 -21.75
C ARG A 366 8.82 -26.98 -23.02
N GLY A 367 7.66 -26.32 -23.04
CA GLY A 367 7.14 -25.59 -24.20
C GLY A 367 6.54 -26.48 -25.29
N GLN A 368 6.24 -27.75 -25.01
CA GLN A 368 5.66 -28.68 -25.99
C GLN A 368 4.15 -28.76 -25.84
N SER A 369 3.43 -28.77 -26.98
CA SER A 369 1.98 -28.98 -27.00
C SER A 369 1.67 -30.44 -26.66
N THR A 370 0.95 -30.69 -25.55
CA THR A 370 0.53 -32.05 -25.16
C THR A 370 -0.82 -32.41 -25.74
N ASP A 371 -1.73 -31.45 -25.83
CA ASP A 371 -3.10 -31.63 -26.33
C ASP A 371 -3.54 -30.42 -27.15
N ILE A 372 -4.37 -30.66 -28.17
CA ILE A 372 -4.93 -29.63 -29.06
C ILE A 372 -6.46 -29.79 -29.09
N PHE A 373 -7.17 -28.76 -28.67
CA PHE A 373 -8.62 -28.68 -28.65
C PHE A 373 -9.13 -27.86 -29.84
N MET A 374 -10.07 -28.41 -30.60
CA MET A 374 -10.69 -27.71 -31.71
C MET A 374 -11.55 -26.56 -31.20
N PRO A 375 -11.70 -25.46 -31.95
CA PRO A 375 -12.58 -24.38 -31.54
C PRO A 375 -14.02 -24.87 -31.31
N LEU A 376 -14.65 -24.45 -30.22
CA LEU A 376 -16.06 -24.80 -29.97
C LEU A 376 -16.99 -24.04 -30.93
N MET A 377 -17.87 -24.79 -31.59
CA MET A 377 -18.96 -24.27 -32.41
C MET A 377 -20.24 -24.12 -31.58
N SER A 378 -21.20 -23.32 -32.05
CA SER A 378 -22.50 -23.14 -31.38
C SER A 378 -23.20 -24.47 -31.08
N SER A 379 -23.10 -25.43 -32.02
CA SER A 379 -23.67 -26.78 -31.92
C SER A 379 -23.02 -27.65 -30.83
N ASP A 380 -21.78 -27.33 -30.40
CA ASP A 380 -21.09 -28.06 -29.33
C ASP A 380 -21.71 -27.81 -27.96
N TYR A 381 -22.24 -26.60 -27.74
CA TYR A 381 -22.89 -26.19 -26.49
C TYR A 381 -24.26 -26.83 -26.30
N GLU A 382 -24.99 -27.03 -27.39
CA GLU A 382 -26.32 -27.63 -27.41
C GLU A 382 -26.27 -29.14 -27.18
N ASN A 383 -25.24 -29.80 -27.72
CA ASN A 383 -25.10 -31.27 -27.66
C ASN A 383 -24.19 -31.79 -26.54
N ASN A 384 -23.66 -30.91 -25.67
CA ASN A 384 -22.63 -31.27 -24.67
C ASN A 384 -21.52 -32.13 -25.29
N SER A 385 -20.93 -31.66 -26.40
CA SER A 385 -19.99 -32.46 -27.17
C SER A 385 -18.72 -32.79 -26.37
N THR A 386 -18.02 -33.86 -26.75
CA THR A 386 -16.72 -34.21 -26.17
C THR A 386 -15.73 -33.04 -26.25
N ASN A 387 -15.82 -32.23 -27.31
CA ASN A 387 -15.00 -31.03 -27.46
C ASN A 387 -15.33 -30.00 -26.37
N LEU A 388 -16.62 -29.73 -26.09
CA LEU A 388 -17.03 -28.85 -24.99
C LEU A 388 -16.50 -29.31 -23.64
N ARG A 389 -16.57 -30.62 -23.39
CA ARG A 389 -16.07 -31.21 -22.13
C ARG A 389 -14.58 -30.97 -21.96
N ASN A 390 -13.79 -31.16 -23.00
CA ASN A 390 -12.34 -30.92 -22.97
C ASN A 390 -11.99 -29.45 -22.68
N HIS A 391 -12.77 -28.50 -23.21
CA HIS A 391 -12.58 -27.06 -22.94
C HIS A 391 -12.94 -26.70 -21.49
N VAL A 392 -14.01 -27.29 -20.95
CA VAL A 392 -14.40 -27.13 -19.54
C VAL A 392 -13.34 -27.70 -18.60
N ASP A 393 -12.85 -28.91 -18.89
CA ASP A 393 -11.81 -29.58 -18.09
C ASP A 393 -10.50 -28.77 -18.11
N HIS A 394 -10.08 -28.28 -19.28
CA HIS A 394 -8.91 -27.40 -19.41
C HIS A 394 -9.08 -26.09 -18.64
N MET A 395 -10.28 -25.49 -18.64
CA MET A 395 -10.56 -24.29 -17.85
C MET A 395 -10.42 -24.59 -16.35
N VAL A 396 -10.93 -25.73 -15.88
CA VAL A 396 -10.75 -26.16 -14.48
C VAL A 396 -9.29 -26.40 -14.14
N MET A 397 -8.50 -27.01 -15.03
CA MET A 397 -7.06 -27.18 -14.82
C MET A 397 -6.32 -25.84 -14.66
N ARG A 398 -6.72 -24.78 -15.39
CA ARG A 398 -6.13 -23.44 -15.22
C ARG A 398 -6.43 -22.82 -13.86
N TYR A 399 -7.54 -23.18 -13.23
CA TYR A 399 -7.93 -22.70 -11.89
C TYR A 399 -7.55 -23.67 -10.77
N ALA A 400 -7.00 -24.84 -11.11
CA ALA A 400 -6.47 -25.79 -10.16
C ALA A 400 -5.10 -25.33 -9.69
N ASP A 401 -5.05 -24.62 -8.56
CA ASP A 401 -3.81 -24.45 -7.80
C ASP A 401 -3.34 -25.83 -7.27
N VAL A 402 -2.16 -25.85 -6.62
CA VAL A 402 -1.51 -27.04 -5.99
C VAL A 402 -2.46 -27.89 -5.11
N ALA A 403 -3.63 -27.37 -4.72
CA ALA A 403 -4.63 -28.04 -3.90
C ALA A 403 -5.57 -29.01 -4.65
N GLY A 404 -5.55 -29.03 -6.00
CA GLY A 404 -6.43 -29.89 -6.81
C GLY A 404 -7.88 -29.39 -6.87
N CYS A 405 -8.56 -29.62 -8.00
CA CYS A 405 -9.96 -29.27 -8.21
C CYS A 405 -10.73 -30.50 -8.71
N TYR A 406 -11.94 -30.71 -8.20
CA TYR A 406 -12.83 -31.76 -8.69
C TYR A 406 -14.06 -31.15 -9.36
N LEU A 407 -14.33 -31.64 -10.56
CA LEU A 407 -15.47 -31.23 -11.38
C LEU A 407 -16.65 -32.12 -11.03
N LYS A 408 -17.74 -31.53 -10.55
CA LYS A 408 -18.94 -32.29 -10.18
C LYS A 408 -19.78 -32.53 -11.43
N HIS A 409 -19.82 -33.78 -11.90
CA HIS A 409 -20.82 -34.24 -12.85
C HIS A 409 -22.04 -34.73 -12.05
N ILE A 410 -23.19 -34.09 -12.24
CA ILE A 410 -24.48 -34.60 -11.75
C ILE A 410 -25.11 -35.44 -12.85
#